data_AF-A0A9D0LL97-F1
#
_entry.id   AF-A0A9D0LL97-F1
#
_cell.length_a   1.000
_cell.length_b   1.000
_cell.length_c   1.000
_cell.angle_alpha   90.00
_cell.angle_beta   90.00
_cell.angle_gamma   90.00
#
_symmetry.space_group_name_H-M   'P 1'
#
loop_
_entity.id
_entity.type
_entity.pdbx_description
1 polymer ?
#
loop_
_entity_poly.entity_id
_entity_poly.type
_entity_poly.pdbx_seq_one_letter_code
_entity_poly.pdbx_strand_id
1 'polypeptide(L)'
;MTGASDEMLASTCFGCHGDNGASHGPATPTIAGLSQDYFEETLEGYASGEIPSTIMGRIAKGYSKDEIKQLAKYFGAKPFVKAKQPFDPKLAKKGAKLHDKYCEKCHGDGGQSAEDDAGVMAGQWTPYVEWQLADFKAGDREAPKKMKKRLKKLLSKKGEKGITELLNFYASEQK
;
A
#
# COMPACT_ATOMS: atom_id res chain seq x y z
N MET A 1 -7.25 24.99 -23.43
CA MET A 1 -6.13 24.05 -23.53
C MET A 1 -6.63 22.72 -23.02
N THR A 2 -6.76 21.73 -23.88
CA THR A 2 -7.23 20.38 -23.50
C THR A 2 -6.04 19.67 -22.85
N GLY A 3 -6.04 19.54 -21.53
CA GLY A 3 -5.05 18.73 -20.81
C GLY A 3 -5.07 17.27 -21.28
N ALA A 4 -4.03 16.51 -20.94
CA ALA A 4 -4.01 15.06 -21.14
C ALA A 4 -5.23 14.43 -20.44
N SER A 5 -5.81 13.38 -21.01
CA SER A 5 -6.91 12.65 -20.37
C SER A 5 -6.43 11.81 -19.19
N ASP A 6 -7.34 11.51 -18.25
CA ASP A 6 -7.09 10.62 -17.10
C ASP A 6 -6.38 9.32 -17.54
N GLU A 7 -6.86 8.69 -18.62
CA GLU A 7 -6.31 7.45 -19.20
C GLU A 7 -4.89 7.63 -19.78
N MET A 8 -4.65 8.75 -20.46
CA MET A 8 -3.34 9.04 -21.06
C MET A 8 -2.28 9.22 -19.98
N LEU A 9 -2.60 9.96 -18.91
CA LEU A 9 -1.73 10.11 -17.75
C LEU A 9 -1.48 8.75 -17.08
N ALA A 10 -2.53 7.97 -16.83
CA ALA A 10 -2.43 6.68 -16.15
C ALA A 10 -1.60 5.66 -16.94
N SER A 11 -1.65 5.68 -18.28
CA SER A 11 -0.91 4.73 -19.12
C SER A 11 0.60 4.73 -18.88
N THR A 12 1.16 5.86 -18.45
CA THR A 12 2.59 5.99 -18.11
C THR A 12 2.99 5.17 -16.88
N CYS A 13 2.03 4.80 -16.03
CA CYS A 13 2.26 4.03 -14.80
C CYS A 13 2.37 2.52 -15.07
N PHE A 14 1.79 2.04 -16.18
CA PHE A 14 1.57 0.61 -16.41
C PHE A 14 2.87 -0.18 -16.58
N GLY A 15 3.93 0.48 -17.08
CA GLY A 15 5.24 -0.16 -17.23
C GLY A 15 5.83 -0.69 -15.92
N CYS A 16 5.48 -0.08 -14.78
CA CYS A 16 5.93 -0.55 -13.47
C CYS A 16 4.81 -1.21 -12.67
N HIS A 17 3.61 -0.63 -12.69
CA HIS A 17 2.48 -1.07 -11.86
C HIS A 17 1.53 -2.05 -12.56
N GLY A 18 1.86 -2.50 -13.78
CA GLY A 18 1.04 -3.41 -14.56
C GLY A 18 -0.21 -2.75 -15.16
N ASP A 19 -0.95 -3.54 -15.93
CA ASP A 19 -2.09 -3.05 -16.70
C ASP A 19 -3.16 -2.50 -15.78
N ASN A 20 -3.61 -1.27 -16.03
CA ASN A 20 -4.56 -0.55 -15.16
C ASN A 20 -4.10 -0.45 -13.69
N GLY A 21 -2.81 -0.60 -13.39
CA GLY A 21 -2.29 -0.56 -12.02
C GLY A 21 -2.39 -1.88 -11.25
N ALA A 22 -2.71 -2.99 -11.93
CA ALA A 22 -2.67 -4.35 -11.39
C ALA A 22 -1.25 -4.94 -11.57
N SER A 23 -0.44 -4.87 -10.52
CA SER A 23 0.99 -5.20 -10.64
C SER A 23 1.25 -6.68 -10.85
N HIS A 24 2.13 -7.00 -11.80
CA HIS A 24 2.62 -8.35 -12.07
C HIS A 24 3.71 -8.82 -11.09
N GLY A 25 4.16 -7.95 -10.18
CA GLY A 25 5.13 -8.28 -9.14
C GLY A 25 6.59 -8.28 -9.60
N PRO A 26 7.52 -8.80 -8.76
CA PRO A 26 7.25 -9.40 -7.45
C PRO A 26 7.11 -8.39 -6.30
N ALA A 27 7.39 -7.10 -6.53
CA ALA A 27 7.52 -6.13 -5.46
C ALA A 27 6.92 -4.75 -5.75
N THR A 28 6.73 -4.37 -7.01
CA THR A 28 6.01 -3.13 -7.32
C THR A 28 4.56 -3.27 -6.87
N PRO A 29 3.96 -2.30 -6.16
CA PRO A 29 2.62 -2.47 -5.62
C PRO A 29 1.54 -2.41 -6.70
N THR A 30 0.44 -3.14 -6.47
CA THR A 30 -0.84 -2.85 -7.11
C THR A 30 -1.35 -1.50 -6.59
N ILE A 31 -1.74 -0.61 -7.50
CA ILE A 31 -2.27 0.73 -7.20
C ILE A 31 -3.72 0.91 -7.65
N ALA A 32 -4.24 -0.03 -8.44
CA ALA A 32 -5.67 -0.11 -8.76
C ALA A 32 -6.50 -0.33 -7.49
N GLY A 33 -7.62 0.38 -7.35
CA GLY A 33 -8.58 0.21 -6.26
C GLY A 33 -8.15 0.74 -4.89
N LEU A 34 -7.09 1.57 -4.84
CA LEU A 34 -6.78 2.37 -3.65
C LEU A 34 -7.78 3.55 -3.54
N SER A 35 -8.06 4.06 -2.33
CA SER A 35 -8.84 5.31 -2.24
C SER A 35 -8.15 6.45 -2.97
N GLN A 36 -8.97 7.36 -3.49
CA GLN A 36 -8.47 8.57 -4.13
C GLN A 36 -7.62 9.37 -3.13
N ASP A 37 -8.13 9.55 -1.91
CA ASP A 37 -7.45 10.30 -0.85
C ASP A 37 -6.08 9.68 -0.50
N TYR A 38 -6.02 8.37 -0.24
CA TYR A 38 -4.75 7.69 0.01
C TYR A 38 -3.77 7.80 -1.17
N PHE A 39 -4.27 7.69 -2.40
CA PHE A 39 -3.45 7.82 -3.60
C PHE A 39 -2.87 9.23 -3.74
N GLU A 40 -3.72 10.27 -3.59
CA GLU A 40 -3.31 11.66 -3.66
C GLU A 40 -2.27 11.98 -2.59
N GLU A 41 -2.56 11.67 -1.33
CA GLU A 41 -1.64 11.92 -0.21
C GLU A 41 -0.30 11.20 -0.40
N THR A 42 -0.34 9.95 -0.88
CA THR A 42 0.88 9.17 -1.11
C THR A 42 1.71 9.76 -2.25
N LEU A 43 1.07 10.17 -3.35
CA LEU A 43 1.79 10.71 -4.50
C LEU A 43 2.32 12.12 -4.23
N GLU A 44 1.55 12.96 -3.53
CA GLU A 44 2.04 14.26 -3.04
C GLU A 44 3.19 14.09 -2.04
N GLY A 45 3.10 13.13 -1.11
CA GLY A 45 4.16 12.81 -0.17
C GLY A 45 5.45 12.33 -0.85
N TYR A 46 5.34 11.57 -1.95
CA TYR A 46 6.50 11.25 -2.78
C TYR A 46 7.07 12.49 -3.49
N ALA A 47 6.21 13.37 -4.02
CA ALA A 47 6.65 14.57 -4.73
C ALA A 47 7.37 15.57 -3.79
N SER A 48 6.88 15.74 -2.57
CA SER A 48 7.48 16.59 -1.53
C SER A 48 8.75 15.98 -0.94
N GLY A 49 8.87 14.65 -0.96
CA GLY A 49 9.95 13.89 -0.33
C GLY A 49 9.68 13.52 1.13
N GLU A 50 8.47 13.78 1.64
CA GLU A 50 8.02 13.33 2.96
C GLU A 50 7.89 11.81 3.05
N ILE A 51 7.58 11.15 1.93
CA ILE A 51 7.60 9.69 1.82
C ILE A 51 8.89 9.27 1.10
N PRO A 52 9.75 8.46 1.74
CA PRO A 52 10.97 7.98 1.12
C PRO A 52 10.64 7.08 -0.07
N SER A 53 11.43 7.16 -1.13
CA SER A 53 11.23 6.34 -2.32
C SER A 53 12.51 6.11 -3.09
N THR A 54 12.56 5.00 -3.81
CA THR A 54 13.66 4.69 -4.74
C THR A 54 13.53 5.49 -6.03
N ILE A 55 12.33 5.50 -6.61
CA ILE A 55 12.05 6.16 -7.90
C ILE A 55 10.79 7.04 -7.87
N MET A 56 9.79 6.70 -7.06
CA MET A 56 8.49 7.38 -7.10
C MET A 56 8.56 8.87 -6.80
N GLY A 57 9.48 9.34 -5.96
CA GLY A 57 9.66 10.78 -5.74
C GLY A 57 10.18 11.54 -6.96
N ARG A 58 10.90 10.88 -7.88
CA ARG A 58 11.28 11.49 -9.17
C ARG A 58 10.10 11.52 -10.14
N ILE A 59 9.30 10.45 -10.14
CA ILE A 59 8.11 10.32 -10.99
C ILE A 59 7.04 11.32 -10.55
N ALA A 60 6.71 11.35 -9.26
CA ALA A 60 5.66 12.19 -8.69
C ALA A 60 5.90 13.68 -8.91
N LYS A 61 7.17 14.14 -8.89
CA LYS A 61 7.55 15.53 -9.19
C LYS A 61 7.21 15.98 -10.62
N GLY A 62 6.99 15.04 -11.54
CA GLY A 62 6.59 15.33 -12.91
C GLY A 62 5.11 15.69 -13.06
N TYR A 63 4.29 15.49 -12.03
CA TYR A 63 2.85 15.72 -12.07
C TYR A 63 2.46 16.93 -11.23
N SER A 64 1.53 17.72 -11.76
CA SER A 64 0.82 18.76 -11.01
C SER A 64 -0.22 18.17 -10.06
N LYS A 65 -0.69 18.96 -9.08
CA LYS A 65 -1.75 18.54 -8.15
C LYS A 65 -3.03 18.09 -8.87
N ASP A 66 -3.39 18.77 -9.96
CA ASP A 66 -4.60 18.43 -10.73
C ASP A 66 -4.41 17.14 -11.54
N GLU A 67 -3.20 16.82 -11.98
CA GLU A 67 -2.89 15.53 -12.62
C GLU A 67 -2.83 14.39 -11.59
N ILE A 68 -2.32 14.65 -10.38
CA ILE A 68 -2.36 13.69 -9.26
C ILE A 68 -3.81 13.31 -8.94
N LYS A 69 -4.73 14.28 -8.88
CA LYS A 69 -6.17 14.04 -8.72
C LYS A 69 -6.77 13.20 -9.85
N GLN A 70 -6.37 13.46 -11.10
CA GLN A 70 -6.82 12.67 -12.24
C GLN A 70 -6.34 11.21 -12.15
N LEU A 71 -5.09 11.00 -11.77
CA LEU A 71 -4.53 9.66 -11.54
C LEU A 71 -5.24 8.94 -10.39
N ALA A 72 -5.47 9.62 -9.27
CA ALA A 72 -6.18 9.09 -8.12
C ALA A 72 -7.60 8.65 -8.48
N LYS A 73 -8.34 9.51 -9.20
CA LYS A 73 -9.66 9.19 -9.74
C LYS A 73 -9.62 7.99 -10.68
N TYR A 74 -8.65 7.94 -11.59
CA TYR A 74 -8.51 6.84 -12.53
C TYR A 74 -8.28 5.50 -11.82
N PHE A 75 -7.27 5.41 -10.95
CA PHE A 75 -6.90 4.16 -10.29
C PHE A 75 -7.89 3.76 -9.20
N GLY A 76 -8.45 4.71 -8.45
CA GLY A 76 -9.47 4.43 -7.44
C GLY A 76 -10.78 3.91 -8.01
N ALA A 77 -11.08 4.19 -9.29
CA ALA A 77 -12.22 3.60 -9.99
C ALA A 77 -11.97 2.18 -10.52
N LYS A 78 -10.73 1.67 -10.47
CA LYS A 78 -10.39 0.30 -10.90
C LYS A 78 -10.62 -0.68 -9.73
N PRO A 79 -10.95 -1.95 -10.01
CA PRO A 79 -10.97 -2.96 -8.96
C PRO A 79 -9.55 -3.25 -8.46
N PHE A 80 -9.39 -3.43 -7.15
CA PHE A 80 -8.11 -3.91 -6.60
C PHE A 80 -7.87 -5.36 -7.04
N VAL A 81 -6.69 -5.61 -7.62
CA VAL A 81 -6.29 -6.94 -8.08
C VAL A 81 -5.29 -7.53 -7.08
N LYS A 82 -5.74 -8.54 -6.34
CA LYS A 82 -4.94 -9.24 -5.34
C LYS A 82 -3.80 -10.03 -6.02
N ALA A 83 -2.58 -9.79 -5.56
CA ALA A 83 -1.37 -10.43 -6.04
C ALA A 83 -1.35 -11.93 -5.69
N LYS A 84 -1.13 -12.76 -6.72
CA LYS A 84 -0.93 -14.20 -6.55
C LYS A 84 0.52 -14.46 -6.13
N GLN A 85 0.72 -14.91 -4.89
CA GLN A 85 2.05 -15.09 -4.32
C GLN A 85 2.09 -16.25 -3.30
N PRO A 86 3.28 -16.83 -3.05
CA PRO A 86 3.46 -17.85 -2.02
C PRO A 86 3.20 -17.31 -0.61
N PHE A 87 2.63 -18.14 0.26
CA PHE A 87 2.45 -17.85 1.68
C PHE A 87 2.47 -19.16 2.50
N ASP A 88 2.78 -19.07 3.80
CA ASP A 88 2.68 -20.16 4.77
C ASP A 88 1.31 -20.09 5.50
N PRO A 89 0.41 -21.07 5.30
CA PRO A 89 -0.91 -21.09 5.93
C PRO A 89 -0.87 -21.12 7.48
N LYS A 90 0.17 -21.70 8.08
CA LYS A 90 0.33 -21.73 9.55
C LYS A 90 0.68 -20.34 10.08
N LEU A 91 1.53 -19.60 9.36
CA LEU A 91 1.87 -18.23 9.72
C LEU A 91 0.71 -17.28 9.46
N ALA A 92 0.01 -17.44 8.33
CA ALA A 92 -1.18 -16.66 8.01
C ALA A 92 -2.25 -16.73 9.11
N LYS A 93 -2.55 -17.93 9.63
CA LYS A 93 -3.48 -18.10 10.77
C LYS A 93 -3.04 -17.38 12.05
N LYS A 94 -1.73 -17.23 12.27
CA LYS A 94 -1.20 -16.45 13.41
C LYS A 94 -1.27 -14.95 13.12
N GLY A 95 -0.94 -14.56 11.88
CA GLY A 95 -1.03 -13.19 11.39
C GLY A 95 -2.42 -12.60 11.51
N ALA A 96 -3.46 -13.36 11.14
CA ALA A 96 -4.86 -12.95 11.31
C ALA A 96 -5.16 -12.50 12.75
N LYS A 97 -4.76 -13.32 13.74
CA LYS A 97 -4.93 -12.98 15.16
C LYS A 97 -4.13 -11.75 15.61
N LEU A 98 -3.00 -11.48 14.97
CA LEU A 98 -2.22 -10.27 15.21
C LEU A 98 -2.89 -9.05 14.59
N HIS A 99 -3.41 -9.20 13.37
CA HIS A 99 -4.16 -8.16 12.68
C HIS A 99 -5.37 -7.72 13.51
N ASP A 100 -6.22 -8.66 13.94
CA ASP A 100 -7.40 -8.40 14.80
C ASP A 100 -7.03 -7.59 16.05
N LYS A 101 -5.85 -7.88 16.62
CA LYS A 101 -5.42 -7.32 17.90
C LYS A 101 -4.76 -5.95 17.78
N TYR A 102 -4.03 -5.70 16.69
CA TYR A 102 -3.16 -4.54 16.56
C TYR A 102 -3.52 -3.60 15.41
N CYS A 103 -4.17 -4.09 14.35
CA CYS A 103 -4.33 -3.41 13.06
C CYS A 103 -5.80 -3.15 12.70
N GLU A 104 -6.70 -4.11 12.95
CA GLU A 104 -8.12 -4.13 12.53
C GLU A 104 -8.88 -2.84 12.84
N LYS A 105 -8.55 -2.17 13.96
CA LYS A 105 -9.21 -0.93 14.35
C LYS A 105 -9.07 0.21 13.33
N CYS A 106 -8.04 0.18 12.50
CA CYS A 106 -7.80 1.20 11.47
C CYS A 106 -7.62 0.61 10.08
N HIS A 107 -7.29 -0.68 9.96
CA HIS A 107 -7.20 -1.41 8.71
C HIS A 107 -8.29 -2.47 8.70
N GLY A 108 -9.49 -2.10 8.26
CA GLY A 108 -10.67 -2.96 8.37
C GLY A 108 -10.69 -4.12 7.39
N ASP A 109 -11.56 -5.10 7.63
CA ASP A 109 -11.79 -6.24 6.75
C ASP A 109 -10.52 -7.06 6.46
N GLY A 110 -9.66 -7.23 7.48
CA GLY A 110 -8.36 -7.88 7.31
C GLY A 110 -7.32 -7.03 6.57
N GLY A 111 -7.55 -5.73 6.43
CA GLY A 111 -6.73 -4.80 5.64
C GLY A 111 -7.09 -4.77 4.16
N GLN A 112 -8.32 -5.16 3.81
CA GLN A 112 -8.86 -5.11 2.45
C GLN A 112 -9.52 -3.78 2.12
N SER A 113 -9.97 -3.04 3.13
CA SER A 113 -10.73 -1.82 2.90
C SER A 113 -9.87 -0.77 2.20
N ALA A 114 -10.39 -0.25 1.09
CA ALA A 114 -9.87 0.96 0.48
C ALA A 114 -10.44 2.22 1.16
N GLU A 115 -11.50 2.09 1.95
CA GLU A 115 -12.29 3.22 2.47
C GLU A 115 -11.75 3.79 3.78
N ASP A 116 -10.76 3.15 4.41
CA ASP A 116 -10.21 3.57 5.69
C ASP A 116 -9.02 4.54 5.59
N ASP A 117 -8.68 4.97 4.36
CA ASP A 117 -7.54 5.82 3.99
C ASP A 117 -6.19 5.33 4.54
N ALA A 118 -6.14 4.10 5.04
CA ALA A 118 -4.96 3.50 5.65
C ALA A 118 -4.18 2.63 4.65
N GLY A 119 -4.69 2.50 3.42
CA GLY A 119 -4.10 1.73 2.33
C GLY A 119 -4.41 0.23 2.41
N VAL A 120 -4.62 -0.38 1.24
CA VAL A 120 -4.91 -1.81 1.11
C VAL A 120 -3.64 -2.63 1.33
N MET A 121 -3.66 -3.50 2.35
CA MET A 121 -2.55 -4.42 2.65
C MET A 121 -2.85 -5.85 2.20
N ALA A 122 -4.10 -6.29 2.36
CA ALA A 122 -4.53 -7.62 1.99
C ALA A 122 -4.42 -7.83 0.48
N GLY A 123 -3.76 -8.91 0.07
CA GLY A 123 -3.50 -9.19 -1.33
C GLY A 123 -2.50 -8.25 -2.01
N GLN A 124 -1.84 -7.35 -1.28
CA GLN A 124 -0.71 -6.58 -1.82
C GLN A 124 0.57 -7.44 -1.87
N TRP A 125 1.54 -7.07 -2.71
CA TRP A 125 2.84 -7.75 -2.77
C TRP A 125 3.57 -7.71 -1.41
N THR A 126 3.93 -8.89 -0.89
CA THR A 126 4.60 -9.04 0.41
C THR A 126 5.85 -8.18 0.54
N PRO A 127 6.77 -8.13 -0.46
CA PRO A 127 7.96 -7.29 -0.35
C PRO A 127 7.62 -5.81 -0.20
N TYR A 128 6.58 -5.33 -0.89
CA TYR A 128 6.14 -3.95 -0.75
C TYR A 128 5.65 -3.65 0.66
N VAL A 129 4.75 -4.48 1.19
CA VAL A 129 4.19 -4.28 2.54
C VAL A 129 5.30 -4.37 3.59
N GLU A 130 6.26 -5.27 3.42
CA GLU A 130 7.43 -5.39 4.28
C GLU A 130 8.26 -4.10 4.29
N TRP A 131 8.57 -3.54 3.12
CA TRP A 131 9.33 -2.29 3.01
C TRP A 131 8.57 -1.11 3.60
N GLN A 132 7.26 -0.98 3.36
CA GLN A 132 6.47 0.08 3.97
C GLN A 132 6.48 0.00 5.51
N LEU A 133 6.34 -1.21 6.06
CA LEU A 133 6.45 -1.43 7.51
C LEU A 133 7.87 -1.14 8.03
N ALA A 134 8.90 -1.42 7.24
CA ALA A 134 10.28 -1.09 7.57
C ALA A 134 10.50 0.43 7.62
N ASP A 135 10.01 1.19 6.64
CA ASP A 135 10.10 2.66 6.61
C ASP A 135 9.38 3.27 7.81
N PHE A 136 8.18 2.78 8.16
CA PHE A 136 7.46 3.22 9.36
C PHE A 136 8.18 2.85 10.66
N LYS A 137 8.86 1.70 10.69
CA LYS A 137 9.62 1.23 11.86
C LYS A 137 10.90 2.04 12.07
N ALA A 138 11.59 2.37 10.98
CA ALA A 138 12.78 3.22 10.99
C ALA A 138 12.44 4.68 11.31
N GLY A 139 11.20 5.10 11.04
CA GLY A 139 10.75 6.48 11.18
C GLY A 139 11.01 7.32 9.93
N ASP A 140 11.41 6.69 8.83
CA ASP A 140 11.63 7.34 7.53
C ASP A 140 10.31 7.76 6.89
N ARG A 141 9.22 7.02 7.15
CA ARG A 141 7.85 7.41 6.78
C ARG A 141 7.05 7.76 8.04
N GLU A 142 6.40 8.92 8.03
CA GLU A 142 5.59 9.36 9.17
C GLU A 142 4.29 8.54 9.26
N ALA A 143 4.15 7.78 10.35
CA ALA A 143 2.91 7.08 10.69
C ALA A 143 2.08 7.85 11.73
N PRO A 144 0.73 7.77 11.67
CA PRO A 144 -0.12 8.29 12.72
C PRO A 144 0.27 7.76 14.11
N LYS A 145 0.21 8.61 15.14
CA LYS A 145 0.63 8.27 16.52
C LYS A 145 0.00 6.97 17.05
N LYS A 146 -1.25 6.70 16.69
CA LYS A 146 -1.98 5.48 17.07
C LYS A 146 -1.37 4.23 16.41
N MET A 147 -1.05 4.30 15.12
CA MET A 147 -0.38 3.24 14.37
C MET A 147 1.01 2.96 14.95
N LYS A 148 1.84 4.01 15.14
CA LYS A 148 3.17 3.90 15.77
C LYS A 148 3.11 3.15 17.12
N LYS A 149 2.14 3.50 17.98
CA LYS A 149 1.95 2.85 19.28
C LYS A 149 1.59 1.36 19.15
N ARG A 150 0.74 1.00 18.18
CA ARG A 150 0.33 -0.39 17.94
C ARG A 150 1.45 -1.22 17.34
N LEU A 151 2.15 -0.68 16.35
CA LEU A 151 3.32 -1.32 15.72
C LEU A 151 4.44 -1.56 16.75
N LYS A 152 4.78 -0.55 17.55
CA LYS A 152 5.76 -0.70 18.64
C LYS A 152 5.34 -1.78 19.65
N LYS A 153 4.04 -1.85 19.98
CA LYS A 153 3.51 -2.88 20.90
C LYS A 153 3.63 -4.28 20.30
N LEU A 154 3.30 -4.45 19.01
CA LEU A 154 3.48 -5.71 18.30
C LEU A 154 4.95 -6.14 18.32
N LEU A 155 5.86 -5.26 17.89
CA LEU A 155 7.30 -5.53 17.83
C LEU A 155 7.87 -5.88 19.21
N SER A 156 7.45 -5.19 20.28
CA SER A 156 7.91 -5.52 21.64
C SER A 156 7.49 -6.91 22.13
N LYS A 157 6.42 -7.49 21.58
CA LYS A 157 5.86 -8.78 22.02
C LYS A 157 6.21 -9.94 21.09
N LYS A 158 6.41 -9.67 19.80
CA LYS A 158 6.60 -10.69 18.76
C LYS A 158 7.88 -10.52 17.96
N GLY A 159 8.54 -9.37 18.05
CA GLY A 159 9.68 -9.01 17.20
C GLY A 159 9.34 -9.08 15.71
N GLU A 160 10.37 -9.28 14.89
CA GLU A 160 10.23 -9.43 13.43
C GLU A 160 9.36 -10.63 13.04
N LYS A 161 9.30 -11.68 13.86
CA LYS A 161 8.42 -12.83 13.62
C LYS A 161 6.94 -12.42 13.52
N GLY A 162 6.53 -11.39 14.28
CA GLY A 162 5.17 -10.86 14.20
C GLY A 162 4.88 -10.17 12.86
N ILE A 163 5.88 -9.52 12.27
CA ILE A 163 5.78 -8.92 10.94
C ILE A 163 5.67 -10.03 9.90
N THR A 164 6.53 -11.04 9.95
CA THR A 164 6.45 -12.21 9.06
C THR A 164 5.09 -12.90 9.13
N GLU A 165 4.52 -13.06 10.34
CA GLU A 165 3.18 -13.64 10.53
C GLU A 165 2.09 -12.78 9.85
N LEU A 166 2.13 -11.44 10.01
CA LEU A 166 1.20 -10.52 9.34
C LEU A 166 1.34 -10.55 7.82
N LEU A 167 2.57 -10.53 7.30
CA LEU A 167 2.83 -10.57 5.86
C LEU A 167 2.24 -11.83 5.22
N ASN A 168 2.40 -12.98 5.87
CA ASN A 168 1.79 -14.23 5.40
C ASN A 168 0.26 -14.20 5.46
N PHE A 169 -0.32 -13.48 6.42
CA PHE A 169 -1.78 -13.29 6.48
C PHE A 169 -2.26 -12.46 5.31
N TYR A 170 -1.67 -11.28 5.07
CA TYR A 170 -2.06 -10.44 3.95
C TYR A 170 -1.84 -11.11 2.59
N ALA A 171 -0.77 -11.88 2.43
CA ALA A 171 -0.52 -12.69 1.24
C ALA A 171 -1.55 -13.82 1.04
N SER A 172 -2.16 -14.33 2.13
CA SER A 172 -3.19 -15.36 2.05
C SER A 172 -4.54 -14.82 1.54
N GLU A 173 -4.77 -13.50 1.65
CA GLU A 173 -5.93 -12.78 1.13
C GLU A 173 -5.80 -12.52 -0.38
N GLN A 174 -5.61 -13.60 -1.15
CA GLN A 174 -5.40 -13.57 -2.61
C GLN A 174 -6.52 -14.25 -3.42
N LYS A 175 -7.68 -14.43 -2.79
CA LYS A 175 -8.90 -14.95 -3.41
C LYS A 175 -9.86 -13.84 -3.81
#